data_AF-A0A7C2E859-F1
#
_entry.id   AF-A0A7C2E859-F1
#
_cell.length_a   1.000
_cell.length_b   1.000
_cell.length_c   1.000
_cell.angle_alpha   90.00
_cell.angle_beta   90.00
_cell.angle_gamma   90.00
#
_symmetry.space_group_name_H-M   'P 1'
#
loop_
_entity.id
_entity.type
_entity.pdbx_description
1 polymer ?
#
loop_
_entity_poly.entity_id
_entity_poly.type
_entity_poly.pdbx_seq_one_letter_code
_entity_poly.pdbx_strand_id
1 'polypeptide(L)'
;MTGPGAMRGRRAAFALLEEEKMKNMMKSAKWLLWLFTAANLFGCQSVAKPRVLPAEVRITNTVTGTSIFNVRVNVYSKTLDRGSSGGEGCCIGLPEQWQPDMVATVEWVKDPNPDENPGGVKAPKRNPNGSITPEWEKWMAIHKSNYTRHRVRIPLPQYKELGNLNLVFLPCDEVYPLVDWAERGRVFGNISSAIPKEWNREVIRRMGRKEACQQK
;
A
#
# COMPACT_ATOMS: atom_id res chain seq x y z
N MET A 1 15.98 95.13 13.66
CA MET A 1 16.79 94.05 13.05
C MET A 1 15.94 92.77 13.00
N THR A 2 15.23 92.52 11.90
CA THR A 2 14.61 91.21 11.62
C THR A 2 14.50 91.06 10.10
N GLY A 3 15.39 90.28 9.50
CA GLY A 3 15.53 90.17 8.04
C GLY A 3 14.52 89.21 7.38
N PRO A 4 14.32 89.28 6.05
CA PRO A 4 13.31 88.53 5.31
C PRO A 4 13.66 87.05 5.03
N GLY A 5 14.63 86.47 5.75
CA GLY A 5 15.17 85.13 5.47
C GLY A 5 14.34 83.94 5.98
N ALA A 6 13.39 84.15 6.90
CA ALA A 6 12.79 83.05 7.66
C ALA A 6 11.64 82.29 6.96
N MET A 7 10.97 82.88 5.96
CA MET A 7 9.80 82.26 5.29
C MET A 7 10.15 81.40 4.07
N ARG A 8 11.33 81.56 3.46
CA ARG A 8 11.77 80.76 2.30
C ARG A 8 12.24 79.35 2.68
N GLY A 9 12.78 79.16 3.88
CA GLY A 9 13.30 77.86 4.34
C GLY A 9 12.22 76.83 4.67
N ARG A 10 11.05 77.26 5.18
CA ARG A 10 9.98 76.34 5.60
C ARG A 10 9.25 75.65 4.43
N ARG A 11 9.09 76.34 3.30
CA ARG A 11 8.47 75.75 2.09
C ARG A 11 9.39 74.72 1.42
N ALA A 12 10.70 74.98 1.38
CA ALA A 12 11.67 74.04 0.83
C ALA A 12 11.79 72.77 1.69
N ALA A 13 11.79 72.91 3.02
CA ALA A 13 11.83 71.76 3.93
C ALA A 13 10.59 70.86 3.82
N PHE A 14 9.40 71.45 3.62
CA PHE A 14 8.15 70.68 3.45
C PHE A 14 8.13 69.89 2.14
N ALA A 15 8.59 70.49 1.03
CA ALA A 15 8.68 69.83 -0.27
C ALA A 15 9.71 68.68 -0.29
N LEU A 16 10.84 68.83 0.42
CA LEU A 16 11.84 67.77 0.59
C LEU A 16 11.32 66.60 1.43
N LEU A 17 10.55 66.90 2.49
CA LEU A 17 9.86 65.89 3.31
C LEU A 17 8.80 65.11 2.52
N GLU A 18 8.08 65.76 1.61
CA GLU A 18 7.14 65.09 0.70
C GLU A 18 7.87 64.21 -0.32
N GLU A 19 8.98 64.67 -0.90
CA GLU A 19 9.79 63.84 -1.80
C GLU A 19 10.35 62.59 -1.11
N GLU A 20 10.87 62.71 0.11
CA GLU A 20 11.38 61.55 0.86
C GLU A 20 10.28 60.56 1.22
N LYS A 21 9.11 61.06 1.65
CA LYS A 21 7.94 60.21 1.91
C LYS A 21 7.48 59.49 0.64
N MET A 22 7.46 60.17 -0.50
CA MET A 22 7.09 59.57 -1.79
C MET A 22 8.11 58.52 -2.23
N LYS A 23 9.42 58.77 -2.07
CA LYS A 23 10.48 57.79 -2.38
C LYS A 23 10.38 56.54 -1.49
N ASN A 24 10.09 56.72 -0.19
CA ASN A 24 9.92 55.60 0.74
C ASN A 24 8.63 54.81 0.45
N MET A 25 7.51 55.47 0.20
CA MET A 25 6.25 54.81 -0.18
C MET A 25 6.39 54.03 -1.49
N MET A 26 7.14 54.57 -2.46
CA MET A 26 7.39 53.90 -3.74
C MET A 26 8.38 52.73 -3.61
N LYS A 27 9.33 52.79 -2.67
CA LYS A 27 10.18 51.64 -2.28
C LYS A 27 9.37 50.55 -1.58
N SER A 28 8.47 50.93 -0.66
CA SER A 28 7.56 50.00 0.03
C SER A 28 6.59 49.33 -0.94
N ALA A 29 6.02 50.09 -1.89
CA ALA A 29 5.15 49.55 -2.93
C ALA A 29 5.89 48.57 -3.86
N LYS A 30 7.15 48.89 -4.24
CA LYS A 30 8.00 47.95 -4.98
C LYS A 30 8.29 46.67 -4.19
N TRP A 31 8.59 46.80 -2.89
CA TRP A 31 8.81 45.65 -2.00
C TRP A 31 7.57 44.76 -1.87
N LEU A 32 6.40 45.37 -1.70
CA LEU A 32 5.12 44.65 -1.64
C LEU A 32 4.81 43.97 -2.98
N LEU A 33 5.07 44.64 -4.10
CA LEU A 33 4.89 44.07 -5.43
C LEU A 33 5.79 42.85 -5.65
N TRP A 34 7.06 42.92 -5.23
CA TRP A 34 8.02 41.80 -5.28
C TRP A 34 7.61 40.61 -4.39
N LEU A 35 7.10 40.88 -3.18
CA LEU A 35 6.58 39.83 -2.29
C LEU A 35 5.34 39.17 -2.88
N PHE A 36 4.45 39.95 -3.51
CA PHE A 36 3.24 39.43 -4.14
C PHE A 36 3.57 38.55 -5.36
N THR A 37 4.52 38.95 -6.22
CA THR A 37 4.99 38.09 -7.32
C THR A 37 5.69 36.82 -6.84
N ALA A 38 6.48 36.89 -5.76
CA ALA A 38 7.11 35.71 -5.18
C ALA A 38 6.09 34.71 -4.59
N ALA A 39 5.04 35.20 -3.92
CA ALA A 39 3.99 34.36 -3.35
C ALA A 39 3.15 33.62 -4.40
N ASN A 40 3.01 34.16 -5.61
CA ASN A 40 2.27 33.53 -6.71
C ASN A 40 3.09 32.44 -7.47
N LEU A 41 4.39 32.31 -7.20
CA LEU A 41 5.24 31.26 -7.80
C LEU A 41 5.12 29.89 -7.12
N PHE A 42 4.36 29.77 -6.02
CA PHE A 42 3.96 28.48 -5.45
C PHE A 42 2.69 27.91 -6.09
N GLY A 43 2.41 28.29 -7.34
CA GLY A 43 1.33 27.71 -8.15
C GLY A 43 1.49 26.20 -8.31
N CYS A 44 0.37 25.48 -8.15
CA CYS A 44 0.22 24.02 -8.14
C CYS A 44 1.27 23.28 -8.96
N GLN A 45 2.23 22.66 -8.28
CA GLN A 45 3.01 21.58 -8.89
C GLN A 45 2.03 20.42 -9.14
N SER A 46 1.63 20.20 -10.39
CA SER A 46 0.98 18.95 -10.79
C SER A 46 2.00 17.85 -10.58
N VAL A 47 1.87 17.08 -9.50
CA VAL A 47 2.70 15.90 -9.25
C VAL A 47 2.57 15.00 -10.48
N ALA A 48 3.68 14.81 -11.21
CA ALA A 48 3.71 13.93 -12.36
C ALA A 48 3.21 12.54 -11.92
N LYS A 49 2.29 11.96 -12.68
CA LYS A 49 1.72 10.65 -12.35
C LYS A 49 2.86 9.63 -12.29
N PRO A 50 2.91 8.78 -11.24
CA PRO A 50 3.96 7.79 -11.15
C PRO A 50 3.83 6.79 -12.30
N ARG A 51 4.96 6.36 -12.84
CA ARG A 51 5.01 5.24 -13.78
C ARG A 51 4.44 4.00 -13.09
N VAL A 52 3.53 3.29 -13.73
CA VAL A 52 2.95 2.04 -13.21
C VAL A 52 3.53 0.86 -13.97
N LEU A 53 3.95 -0.16 -13.23
CA LEU A 53 4.54 -1.39 -13.74
C LEU A 53 3.70 -2.60 -13.31
N PRO A 54 3.67 -3.68 -14.10
CA PRO A 54 3.00 -4.92 -13.70
C PRO A 54 3.78 -5.62 -12.59
N ALA A 55 3.05 -6.09 -11.58
CA ALA A 55 3.56 -6.95 -10.51
C ALA A 55 2.68 -8.19 -10.40
N GLU A 56 3.26 -9.38 -10.45
CA GLU A 56 2.52 -10.64 -10.29
C GLU A 56 2.08 -10.79 -8.82
N VAL A 57 0.85 -11.24 -8.61
CA VAL A 57 0.37 -11.62 -7.28
C VAL A 57 0.70 -13.08 -7.02
N ARG A 58 1.50 -13.32 -5.99
CA ARG A 58 1.94 -14.65 -5.54
C ARG A 58 1.37 -14.94 -4.16
N ILE A 59 0.97 -16.20 -3.95
CA ILE A 59 0.38 -16.65 -2.70
C ILE A 59 1.36 -17.59 -2.00
N THR A 60 1.50 -17.42 -0.69
CA THR A 60 2.27 -18.34 0.16
C THR A 60 1.45 -18.66 1.39
N ASN A 61 0.94 -19.90 1.47
CA ASN A 61 0.23 -20.34 2.66
C ASN A 61 1.19 -20.99 3.67
N THR A 62 1.42 -20.33 4.81
CA THR A 62 2.26 -20.88 5.90
C THR A 62 1.46 -21.64 6.94
N VAL A 63 0.12 -21.68 6.81
CA VAL A 63 -0.78 -22.33 7.77
C VAL A 63 -1.03 -23.78 7.34
N THR A 64 -0.33 -24.71 7.98
CA THR A 64 -0.47 -26.15 7.73
C THR A 64 -1.90 -26.63 7.96
N GLY A 65 -2.35 -27.59 7.14
CA GLY A 65 -3.69 -28.18 7.25
C GLY A 65 -4.80 -27.28 6.74
N THR A 66 -4.48 -26.22 5.99
CA THR A 66 -5.47 -25.33 5.38
C THR A 66 -5.19 -25.17 3.89
N SER A 67 -6.22 -24.82 3.12
CA SER A 67 -6.08 -24.40 1.73
C SER A 67 -6.61 -22.98 1.55
N ILE A 68 -5.90 -22.19 0.76
CA ILE A 68 -6.25 -20.81 0.41
C ILE A 68 -6.44 -20.76 -1.10
N PHE A 69 -7.56 -20.22 -1.56
CA PHE A 69 -7.87 -20.12 -2.98
C PHE A 69 -8.84 -18.96 -3.25
N ASN A 70 -9.11 -18.70 -4.53
CA ASN A 70 -9.92 -17.56 -4.99
C ASN A 70 -9.42 -16.22 -4.44
N VAL A 71 -8.09 -16.05 -4.36
CA VAL A 71 -7.50 -14.82 -3.85
C VAL A 71 -7.71 -13.68 -4.85
N ARG A 72 -8.27 -12.57 -4.36
CA ARG A 72 -8.46 -11.31 -5.08
C ARG A 72 -7.77 -10.19 -4.35
N VAL A 73 -7.16 -9.28 -5.09
CA VAL A 73 -6.41 -8.15 -4.56
C VAL A 73 -6.85 -6.89 -5.27
N ASN A 74 -7.22 -5.87 -4.49
CA ASN A 74 -7.54 -4.54 -5.00
C ASN A 74 -6.64 -3.51 -4.29
N VAL A 75 -5.73 -2.88 -5.01
CA VAL A 75 -4.81 -1.86 -4.51
C VAL A 75 -5.33 -0.47 -4.82
N TYR A 76 -5.31 0.38 -3.81
CA TYR A 76 -5.70 1.78 -3.90
C TYR A 76 -4.56 2.67 -3.39
N SER A 77 -4.38 3.81 -4.04
CA SER A 77 -3.56 4.94 -3.61
C SER A 77 -4.10 6.20 -4.28
N LYS A 78 -3.90 7.37 -3.68
CA LYS A 78 -4.33 8.65 -4.28
C LYS A 78 -3.66 8.93 -5.62
N THR A 79 -2.49 8.35 -5.88
CA THR A 79 -1.73 8.57 -7.13
C THR A 79 -2.11 7.58 -8.23
N LEU A 80 -2.92 6.57 -7.94
CA LEU A 80 -3.44 5.64 -8.93
C LEU A 80 -4.77 6.15 -9.46
N ASP A 81 -4.79 6.66 -10.70
CA ASP A 81 -5.98 7.19 -11.38
C ASP A 81 -7.19 6.22 -11.31
N ARG A 82 -6.90 4.93 -11.37
CA ARG A 82 -7.83 3.84 -11.15
C ARG A 82 -7.14 2.84 -10.23
N GLY A 83 -7.88 2.33 -9.25
CA GLY A 83 -7.41 1.22 -8.42
C GLY A 83 -6.96 0.05 -9.27
N SER A 84 -6.05 -0.75 -8.75
CA SER A 84 -5.41 -1.85 -9.46
C SER A 84 -5.92 -3.18 -8.90
N SER A 85 -6.46 -4.04 -9.76
CA SER A 85 -7.15 -5.26 -9.34
C SER A 85 -6.51 -6.50 -9.98
N GLY A 86 -6.39 -7.58 -9.22
CA GLY A 86 -5.80 -8.83 -9.67
C GLY A 86 -6.08 -9.98 -8.70
N GLY A 87 -5.34 -11.06 -8.83
CA GLY A 87 -5.51 -12.27 -8.01
C GLY A 87 -4.35 -13.22 -8.26
N GLU A 88 -4.36 -14.37 -7.60
CA GLU A 88 -3.28 -15.38 -7.71
C GLU A 88 -2.92 -15.68 -9.18
N GLY A 89 -1.63 -15.57 -9.50
CA GLY A 89 -1.09 -15.83 -10.84
C GLY A 89 -1.40 -14.74 -11.89
N CYS A 90 -2.12 -13.68 -11.51
CA CYS A 90 -2.40 -12.53 -12.36
C CYS A 90 -1.63 -11.29 -11.88
N CYS A 91 -1.55 -10.29 -12.76
CA CYS A 91 -0.80 -9.06 -12.51
C CYS A 91 -1.70 -7.97 -11.94
N ILE A 92 -1.13 -7.17 -11.04
CA ILE A 92 -1.64 -5.85 -10.65
C ILE A 92 -0.68 -4.77 -11.17
N GLY A 93 -1.19 -3.60 -11.51
CA GLY A 93 -0.36 -2.41 -11.70
C GLY A 93 0.01 -1.79 -10.36
N LEU A 94 1.31 -1.62 -10.09
CA LEU A 94 1.83 -0.86 -8.94
C LEU A 94 2.72 0.28 -9.44
N PRO A 95 2.76 1.44 -8.76
CA PRO A 95 3.75 2.47 -9.04
C PRO A 95 5.18 1.90 -8.99
N GLU A 96 6.05 2.30 -9.92
CA GLU A 96 7.47 1.92 -9.92
C GLU A 96 8.16 2.31 -8.61
N GLN A 97 7.79 3.49 -8.09
CA GLN A 97 8.21 3.97 -6.77
C GLN A 97 7.02 3.97 -5.83
N TRP A 98 7.20 3.35 -4.66
CA TRP A 98 6.18 3.31 -3.61
C TRP A 98 5.67 4.71 -3.27
N GLN A 99 4.37 4.80 -2.98
CA GLN A 99 3.70 6.04 -2.60
C GLN A 99 3.14 5.92 -1.18
N PRO A 100 3.21 6.99 -0.36
CA PRO A 100 2.53 7.00 0.92
C PRO A 100 1.03 6.87 0.70
N ASP A 101 0.36 6.05 1.52
CA ASP A 101 -1.08 5.70 1.47
C ASP A 101 -1.51 4.46 0.66
N MET A 102 -0.57 3.72 0.09
CA MET A 102 -0.90 2.49 -0.64
C MET A 102 -1.51 1.43 0.27
N VAL A 103 -2.75 1.01 -0.04
CA VAL A 103 -3.49 -0.02 0.70
C VAL A 103 -3.98 -1.09 -0.26
N ALA A 104 -3.71 -2.35 0.06
CA ALA A 104 -4.30 -3.51 -0.60
C ALA A 104 -5.50 -4.02 0.20
N THR A 105 -6.62 -4.23 -0.48
CA THR A 105 -7.72 -5.05 0.01
C THR A 105 -7.52 -6.45 -0.54
N VAL A 106 -7.34 -7.43 0.34
CA VAL A 106 -7.17 -8.84 -0.01
C VAL A 106 -8.42 -9.59 0.42
N GLU A 107 -9.00 -10.35 -0.51
CA GLU A 107 -10.15 -11.21 -0.29
C GLU A 107 -9.78 -12.64 -0.68
N TRP A 108 -10.19 -13.64 0.10
CA TRP A 108 -9.89 -15.03 -0.18
C TRP A 108 -10.93 -15.98 0.39
N VAL A 109 -10.89 -17.22 -0.09
CA VAL A 109 -11.60 -18.36 0.52
C VAL A 109 -10.58 -19.25 1.20
N LYS A 110 -10.92 -19.70 2.41
CA LYS A 110 -10.12 -20.63 3.20
C LYS A 110 -10.90 -21.90 3.44
N ASP A 111 -10.29 -23.01 3.07
CA ASP A 111 -10.66 -24.33 3.55
C ASP A 111 -9.90 -24.61 4.85
N PRO A 112 -10.60 -24.74 5.99
CA PRO A 112 -9.96 -24.96 7.28
C PRO A 112 -9.39 -26.38 7.44
N ASN A 113 -9.80 -27.35 6.62
CA ASN A 113 -9.26 -28.71 6.63
C ASN A 113 -9.51 -29.39 5.26
N PRO A 114 -8.55 -29.36 4.32
CA PRO A 114 -8.74 -29.89 2.97
C PRO A 114 -8.83 -31.42 2.90
N ASP A 115 -8.43 -32.13 3.96
CA ASP A 115 -8.35 -33.59 3.95
C ASP A 115 -9.65 -34.25 4.44
N GLU A 116 -10.46 -33.54 5.24
CA GLU A 116 -11.59 -34.12 5.97
C GLU A 116 -12.79 -33.19 6.14
N ASN A 117 -13.98 -33.77 6.21
CA ASN A 117 -15.21 -33.11 6.66
C ASN A 117 -15.33 -33.11 8.19
N PRO A 118 -16.24 -32.29 8.77
CA PRO A 118 -16.51 -32.27 10.20
C PRO A 118 -16.74 -33.67 10.77
N GLY A 119 -16.17 -33.93 11.96
CA GLY A 119 -16.18 -35.25 12.57
C GLY A 119 -15.11 -36.22 12.02
N GLY A 120 -14.14 -35.75 11.24
CA GLY A 120 -13.04 -36.57 10.72
C GLY A 120 -13.44 -37.45 9.54
N VAL A 121 -14.48 -37.06 8.79
CA VAL A 121 -15.00 -37.84 7.68
C VAL A 121 -14.13 -37.62 6.44
N LYS A 122 -13.29 -38.60 6.12
CA LYS A 122 -12.43 -38.59 4.94
C LYS A 122 -13.22 -38.66 3.64
N ALA A 123 -12.64 -38.12 2.57
CA ALA A 123 -13.21 -38.19 1.24
C ALA A 123 -13.39 -39.67 0.81
N PRO A 124 -14.53 -40.03 0.20
CA PRO A 124 -14.72 -41.37 -0.34
C PRO A 124 -13.72 -41.64 -1.47
N LYS A 125 -13.36 -42.91 -1.66
CA LYS A 125 -12.48 -43.29 -2.78
C LYS A 125 -13.15 -42.91 -4.10
N ARG A 126 -12.42 -42.22 -4.97
CA ARG A 126 -12.88 -41.94 -6.34
C ARG A 126 -12.94 -43.24 -7.15
N ASN A 127 -13.84 -43.31 -8.12
CA ASN A 127 -13.87 -44.43 -9.04
C ASN A 127 -12.55 -44.51 -9.83
N PRO A 128 -12.05 -45.71 -10.18
CA PRO A 128 -10.80 -45.86 -10.93
C PRO A 128 -10.78 -45.13 -12.28
N ASN A 129 -11.95 -44.96 -12.90
CA ASN A 129 -12.12 -44.23 -14.16
C ASN A 129 -12.27 -42.70 -13.97
N GLY A 130 -12.14 -42.18 -12.74
CA GLY A 130 -12.25 -40.76 -12.42
C GLY A 130 -13.68 -40.23 -12.31
N SER A 131 -14.70 -41.05 -12.57
CA SER A 131 -16.11 -40.65 -12.43
C SER A 131 -16.45 -40.27 -10.98
N ILE A 132 -17.36 -39.31 -10.86
CA ILE A 132 -17.83 -38.79 -9.59
C ILE A 132 -18.98 -39.68 -9.11
N THR A 133 -18.92 -40.14 -7.86
CA THR A 133 -20.01 -40.91 -7.23
C THR A 133 -20.96 -40.00 -6.47
N PRO A 134 -22.22 -40.42 -6.23
CA PRO A 134 -23.15 -39.67 -5.38
C PRO A 134 -22.59 -39.40 -3.97
N GLU A 135 -21.83 -40.34 -3.41
CA GLU A 135 -21.17 -40.15 -2.11
C GLU A 135 -20.09 -39.07 -2.18
N TRP A 136 -19.32 -39.02 -3.26
CA TRP A 136 -18.34 -37.96 -3.50
C TRP A 136 -19.02 -36.60 -3.63
N GLU A 137 -20.12 -36.50 -4.38
CA GLU A 137 -20.87 -35.24 -4.51
C GLU A 137 -21.41 -34.77 -3.17
N LYS A 138 -22.01 -35.68 -2.39
CA LYS A 138 -22.52 -35.37 -1.05
C LYS A 138 -21.38 -34.94 -0.12
N TRP A 139 -20.25 -35.63 -0.16
CA TRP A 139 -19.07 -35.28 0.62
C TRP A 139 -18.55 -33.88 0.24
N MET A 140 -18.42 -33.60 -1.06
CA MET A 140 -17.98 -32.29 -1.56
C MET A 140 -18.96 -31.16 -1.23
N ALA A 141 -20.27 -31.43 -1.22
CA ALA A 141 -21.28 -30.45 -0.84
C ALA A 141 -21.12 -30.03 0.63
N ILE A 142 -20.95 -31.01 1.53
CA ILE A 142 -20.64 -30.76 2.94
C ILE A 142 -19.28 -30.06 3.08
N HIS A 143 -18.28 -30.49 2.32
CA HIS A 143 -16.93 -29.95 2.40
C HIS A 143 -16.90 -28.46 2.03
N LYS A 144 -17.50 -28.09 0.90
CA LYS A 144 -17.61 -26.71 0.45
C LYS A 144 -18.43 -25.84 1.39
N SER A 145 -19.37 -26.39 2.16
CA SER A 145 -20.14 -25.59 3.13
C SER A 145 -19.32 -25.17 4.35
N ASN A 146 -18.14 -25.77 4.58
CA ASN A 146 -17.22 -25.38 5.66
C ASN A 146 -16.23 -24.29 5.24
N TYR A 147 -16.22 -23.91 3.96
CA TYR A 147 -15.32 -22.88 3.48
C TYR A 147 -15.67 -21.52 4.09
N THR A 148 -14.64 -20.81 4.51
CA THR A 148 -14.78 -19.47 5.11
C THR A 148 -14.31 -18.41 4.12
N ARG A 149 -14.99 -17.26 4.11
CA ARG A 149 -14.63 -16.12 3.27
C ARG A 149 -14.05 -15.03 4.15
N HIS A 150 -12.95 -14.47 3.68
CA HIS A 150 -12.17 -13.50 4.45
C HIS A 150 -11.85 -12.27 3.62
N ARG A 151 -11.66 -11.16 4.32
CA ARG A 151 -11.30 -9.87 3.74
C ARG A 151 -10.46 -9.08 4.73
N VAL A 152 -9.35 -8.54 4.26
CA VAL A 152 -8.49 -7.65 5.05
C VAL A 152 -8.04 -6.45 4.22
N ARG A 153 -7.82 -5.32 4.89
CA ARG A 153 -7.17 -4.14 4.32
C ARG A 153 -5.80 -4.00 4.97
N ILE A 154 -4.74 -4.07 4.17
CA ILE A 154 -3.35 -4.01 4.63
C ILE A 154 -2.60 -2.88 3.93
N PRO A 155 -1.84 -2.06 4.65
CA PRO A 155 -0.93 -1.12 4.02
C PRO A 155 0.16 -1.89 3.26
N LEU A 156 0.51 -1.43 2.06
CA LEU A 156 1.64 -1.99 1.34
C LEU A 156 2.94 -1.38 1.86
N PRO A 157 3.93 -2.20 2.25
CA PRO A 157 5.20 -1.70 2.77
C PRO A 157 5.93 -0.91 1.69
N GLN A 158 6.78 0.01 2.14
CA GLN A 158 7.67 0.72 1.23
C GLN A 158 8.59 -0.26 0.50
N TYR A 159 8.72 -0.08 -0.81
CA TYR A 159 9.65 -0.82 -1.65
C TYR A 159 10.55 0.16 -2.40
N LYS A 160 11.83 -0.22 -2.54
CA LYS A 160 12.81 0.52 -3.33
C LYS A 160 12.83 0.01 -4.76
N GLU A 161 12.74 -1.31 -4.92
CA GLU A 161 12.67 -1.98 -6.20
C GLU A 161 11.38 -2.79 -6.28
N LEU A 162 10.54 -2.50 -7.26
CA LEU A 162 9.28 -3.21 -7.44
C LEU A 162 9.55 -4.67 -7.87
N GLY A 163 9.09 -5.61 -7.06
CA GLY A 163 8.98 -7.02 -7.41
C GLY A 163 7.54 -7.49 -7.49
N ASN A 164 7.35 -8.78 -7.21
CA ASN A 164 6.02 -9.39 -7.13
C ASN A 164 5.34 -9.06 -5.80
N LEU A 165 4.02 -8.83 -5.83
CA LEU A 165 3.23 -8.79 -4.60
C LEU A 165 3.03 -10.23 -4.08
N ASN A 166 3.85 -10.64 -3.13
CA ASN A 166 3.71 -11.90 -2.42
C ASN A 166 2.85 -11.70 -1.17
N LEU A 167 1.68 -12.33 -1.14
CA LEU A 167 0.80 -12.38 0.01
C LEU A 167 1.07 -13.65 0.81
N VAL A 168 1.67 -13.46 1.99
CA VAL A 168 1.96 -14.57 2.91
C VAL A 168 0.83 -14.69 3.90
N PHE A 169 0.09 -15.80 3.84
CA PHE A 169 -1.01 -16.11 4.74
C PHE A 169 -0.46 -16.72 6.01
N LEU A 170 -0.87 -16.14 7.12
CA LEU A 170 -0.39 -16.41 8.47
C LEU A 170 -1.53 -16.99 9.33
N PRO A 171 -1.20 -17.56 10.51
CA PRO A 171 -2.21 -17.88 11.51
C PRO A 171 -3.13 -16.68 11.80
N CYS A 172 -4.35 -16.97 12.27
CA CYS A 172 -5.34 -15.94 12.65
C CYS A 172 -5.87 -15.10 11.48
N ASP A 173 -5.79 -15.63 10.27
CA ASP A 173 -6.28 -14.99 9.04
C ASP A 173 -5.56 -13.65 8.76
N GLU A 174 -4.33 -13.53 9.25
CA GLU A 174 -3.42 -12.44 8.93
C GLU A 174 -2.77 -12.63 7.54
N VAL A 175 -2.55 -11.52 6.84
CA VAL A 175 -1.85 -11.51 5.55
C VAL A 175 -0.69 -10.52 5.61
N TYR A 176 0.52 -11.02 5.36
CA TYR A 176 1.72 -10.19 5.28
C TYR A 176 2.07 -9.92 3.80
N PRO A 177 2.04 -8.66 3.34
CA PRO A 177 2.42 -8.30 1.98
C PRO A 177 3.93 -8.10 1.86
N LEU A 178 4.56 -8.77 0.89
CA LEU A 178 5.94 -8.55 0.46
C LEU A 178 5.92 -8.05 -0.99
N VAL A 179 6.63 -6.96 -1.28
CA VAL A 179 6.66 -6.34 -2.62
C VAL A 179 8.09 -6.23 -3.14
N ASP A 180 9.00 -5.77 -2.29
CA ASP A 180 10.40 -5.53 -2.64
C ASP A 180 11.19 -6.85 -2.85
N TRP A 181 12.02 -6.90 -3.90
CA TRP A 181 12.84 -8.09 -4.19
C TRP A 181 13.83 -8.44 -3.07
N ALA A 182 14.45 -7.45 -2.45
CA ALA A 182 15.39 -7.67 -1.36
C ALA A 182 14.66 -8.22 -0.12
N GLU A 183 13.47 -7.69 0.20
CA GLU A 183 12.65 -8.20 1.29
C GLU A 183 12.17 -9.64 1.01
N ARG A 184 11.77 -9.94 -0.22
CA ARG A 184 11.45 -11.32 -0.62
C ARG A 184 12.66 -12.24 -0.43
N GLY A 185 13.84 -11.81 -0.86
CA GLY A 185 15.09 -12.55 -0.69
C GLY A 185 15.44 -12.77 0.79
N ARG A 186 15.24 -11.76 1.63
CA ARG A 186 15.43 -11.85 3.09
C ARG A 186 14.50 -12.87 3.71
N VAL A 187 13.21 -12.87 3.33
CA VAL A 187 12.19 -13.75 3.92
C VAL A 187 12.29 -15.19 3.42
N PHE A 188 12.50 -15.42 2.13
CA PHE A 188 12.45 -16.78 1.55
C PHE A 188 13.82 -17.35 1.15
N GLY A 189 14.85 -16.53 1.07
CA GLY A 189 16.16 -16.93 0.56
C GLY A 189 16.91 -17.87 1.51
N ASN A 190 17.61 -18.84 0.92
CA ASN A 190 18.49 -19.79 1.63
C ASN A 190 17.77 -20.54 2.77
N ILE A 191 16.50 -20.90 2.58
CA ILE A 191 15.77 -21.80 3.49
C ILE A 191 15.59 -23.14 2.77
N SER A 192 15.93 -24.24 3.46
CA SER A 192 15.60 -25.57 2.97
C SER A 192 14.09 -25.76 2.95
N SER A 193 13.52 -26.04 1.78
CA SER A 193 12.11 -26.39 1.62
C SER A 193 11.84 -27.89 1.82
N ALA A 194 12.86 -28.68 2.19
CA ALA A 194 12.74 -30.12 2.36
C ALA A 194 11.76 -30.53 3.48
N ILE A 195 11.60 -29.68 4.50
CA ILE A 195 10.69 -29.90 5.62
C ILE A 195 9.69 -28.73 5.68
N PRO A 196 8.46 -28.89 5.15
CA PRO A 196 7.50 -27.79 5.02
C PRO A 196 7.16 -27.09 6.33
N LYS A 197 7.07 -27.84 7.43
CA LYS A 197 6.77 -27.28 8.76
C LYS A 197 7.87 -26.34 9.27
N GLU A 198 9.13 -26.73 9.08
CA GLU A 198 10.29 -25.92 9.47
C GLU A 198 10.42 -24.69 8.58
N TRP A 199 10.14 -24.86 7.28
CA TRP A 199 10.10 -23.76 6.33
C TRP A 199 9.03 -22.72 6.72
N ASN A 200 7.80 -23.15 7.02
CA ASN A 200 6.71 -22.27 7.44
C ASN A 200 7.10 -21.47 8.70
N ARG A 201 7.63 -22.16 9.72
CA ARG A 201 8.11 -21.52 10.95
C ARG A 201 9.18 -20.46 10.67
N GLU A 202 10.17 -20.79 9.86
CA GLU A 202 11.28 -19.88 9.57
C GLU A 202 10.81 -18.64 8.80
N VAL A 203 9.89 -18.81 7.83
CA VAL A 203 9.27 -17.70 7.11
C VAL A 203 8.50 -16.77 8.06
N ILE A 204 7.67 -17.32 8.94
CA ILE A 204 6.92 -16.56 9.95
C ILE A 204 7.87 -15.79 10.86
N ARG A 205 8.95 -16.45 11.34
CA ARG A 205 9.97 -15.84 12.21
C ARG A 205 10.68 -14.68 11.54
N ARG A 206 11.07 -14.81 10.27
CA ARG A 206 11.76 -13.75 9.51
C ARG A 206 10.90 -12.52 9.28
N MET A 207 9.58 -12.66 9.27
CA MET A 207 8.65 -11.52 9.21
C MET A 207 8.33 -10.93 10.60
N GLY A 208 8.89 -11.48 11.68
CA GLY A 208 8.60 -11.04 13.04
C GLY A 208 7.15 -11.29 13.44
N ARG A 209 6.57 -12.41 12.98
CA ARG A 209 5.18 -12.81 13.26
C ARG A 209 5.16 -14.06 14.16
N LYS A 210 3.99 -14.40 14.70
CA LYS A 210 3.80 -15.50 15.65
C LYS A 210 3.16 -16.71 14.95
N GLU A 211 3.56 -17.92 15.34
CA GLU A 211 2.98 -19.17 14.85
C GLU A 211 1.59 -19.49 15.42
N ALA A 212 1.15 -18.77 16.47
CA ALA A 212 -0.10 -19.00 17.16
C ALA A 212 -0.86 -17.70 17.42
N CYS A 213 -2.19 -17.80 17.45
CA CYS A 213 -3.06 -16.69 17.83
C CYS A 213 -2.92 -16.39 19.30
N GLN A 214 -2.73 -15.12 19.64
CA GLN A 214 -2.93 -14.71 21.02
C GLN A 214 -4.42 -14.81 21.31
N GLN A 215 -4.80 -15.62 22.30
CA GLN A 215 -6.15 -15.61 22.84
C GLN A 215 -6.43 -14.18 23.32
N LYS A 216 -7.43 -13.53 22.73
CA LYS A 216 -7.97 -12.27 23.21
C LYS A 216 -8.98 -12.54 24.32
#